data_AF-A0A419WJH1-F1
#
_entry.id   AF-A0A419WJH1-F1
#
_cell.length_a   1.000
_cell.length_b   1.000
_cell.length_c   1.000
_cell.angle_alpha   90.00
_cell.angle_beta   90.00
_cell.angle_gamma   90.00
#
_symmetry.space_group_name_H-M   'P 1'
#
loop_
_entity.id
_entity.type
_entity.pdbx_description
1 polymer ?
#
loop_
_entity_poly.entity_id
_entity_poly.type
_entity_poly.pdbx_seq_one_letter_code
_entity_poly.pdbx_strand_id
1 'polypeptide(L)'
;MPEYILDVDVVRESFWDLVDLPIHRLFPGYLCLRQEAGMENRLDDLDFNYNDFFDKYFEMRSGKKPYLVPFTVDDFEETELWFNKNVAGTYAPSSLRTTTPLLKVGEFEKDGRKSRWKLFDNHAELAREHLCSGEQVPVEPLAAFLFRDYGFEVEDPSADTLIQAFCEEFVYDRDDPDFTELYSTGNTDIESSNFIEL
;
A
#
# COMPACT_ATOMS: atom_id res chain seq x y z
N MET A 1 -4.22 -7.55 26.89
CA MET A 1 -5.32 -7.54 25.92
C MET A 1 -5.25 -8.88 25.19
N PRO A 2 -6.38 -9.46 24.76
CA PRO A 2 -6.34 -10.62 23.87
C PRO A 2 -5.62 -10.26 22.56
N GLU A 3 -5.05 -11.27 21.90
CA GLU A 3 -4.36 -11.12 20.62
C GLU A 3 -5.18 -11.81 19.54
N TYR A 4 -5.40 -11.13 18.42
CA TYR A 4 -6.21 -11.63 17.31
C TYR A 4 -5.44 -11.61 16.00
N ILE A 5 -5.74 -12.58 15.12
CA ILE A 5 -5.31 -12.56 13.72
C ILE A 5 -6.53 -12.49 12.81
N LEU A 6 -6.37 -12.00 11.58
CA LEU A 6 -7.44 -12.03 10.58
C LEU A 6 -7.69 -13.46 10.08
N ASP A 7 -8.95 -13.79 9.84
CA ASP A 7 -9.33 -15.02 9.14
C ASP A 7 -8.77 -15.02 7.71
N VAL A 8 -8.21 -16.15 7.30
CA VAL A 8 -7.61 -16.34 5.97
C VAL A 8 -8.61 -16.11 4.83
N ASP A 9 -9.89 -16.42 5.04
CA ASP A 9 -10.91 -16.21 4.02
C ASP A 9 -11.19 -14.72 3.82
N VAL A 10 -11.16 -13.92 4.90
CA VAL A 10 -11.30 -12.45 4.85
C VAL A 10 -10.12 -11.80 4.15
N VAL A 11 -8.91 -12.27 4.42
CA VAL A 11 -7.69 -11.81 3.71
C VAL A 11 -7.80 -12.14 2.21
N ARG A 12 -8.34 -13.31 1.86
CA ARG A 12 -8.50 -13.72 0.45
C ARG A 12 -9.57 -12.89 -0.26
N GLU A 13 -10.69 -12.62 0.38
CA GLU A 13 -11.74 -11.75 -0.16
C GLU A 13 -11.20 -10.34 -0.37
N SER A 14 -10.57 -9.76 0.66
CA SER A 14 -9.92 -8.44 0.58
C SER A 14 -8.89 -8.35 -0.53
N PHE A 15 -8.12 -9.41 -0.76
CA PHE A 15 -7.16 -9.48 -1.87
C PHE A 15 -7.86 -9.37 -3.22
N TRP A 16 -8.95 -10.11 -3.46
CA TRP A 16 -9.65 -10.07 -4.73
C TRP A 16 -10.43 -8.76 -4.91
N ASP A 17 -10.99 -8.21 -3.84
CA ASP A 17 -11.60 -6.88 -3.86
C ASP A 17 -10.60 -5.83 -4.37
N LEU A 18 -9.35 -5.86 -3.89
CA LEU A 18 -8.30 -4.96 -4.37
C LEU A 18 -7.90 -5.21 -5.83
N VAL A 19 -7.87 -6.47 -6.25
CA VAL A 19 -7.53 -6.86 -7.63
C VAL A 19 -8.58 -6.37 -8.65
N ASP A 20 -9.85 -6.31 -8.24
CA ASP A 20 -10.95 -5.85 -9.08
C ASP A 20 -11.05 -4.31 -9.18
N LEU A 21 -10.28 -3.58 -8.36
CA LEU A 21 -10.22 -2.12 -8.41
C LEU A 21 -9.20 -1.62 -9.45
N PRO A 22 -9.45 -0.46 -10.08
CA PRO A 22 -8.57 0.12 -11.09
C PRO A 22 -7.33 0.80 -10.45
N ILE A 23 -6.60 0.07 -9.60
CA ILE A 23 -5.40 0.51 -8.89
C ILE A 23 -4.16 0.07 -9.65
N HIS A 24 -3.44 1.04 -10.20
CA HIS A 24 -2.23 0.85 -10.96
C HIS A 24 -1.17 0.11 -10.15
N ARG A 25 -0.49 -0.83 -10.82
CA ARG A 25 0.60 -1.69 -10.29
C ARG A 25 1.78 -0.99 -9.61
N LEU A 26 1.86 0.33 -9.66
CA LEU A 26 2.92 1.15 -9.03
C LEU A 26 2.46 1.80 -7.72
N PHE A 27 1.20 1.59 -7.32
CA PHE A 27 0.68 2.03 -6.05
C PHE A 27 1.50 1.60 -4.82
N PRO A 28 2.13 0.40 -4.76
CA PRO A 28 3.03 0.06 -3.65
C PRO A 28 4.23 1.01 -3.55
N GLY A 29 4.70 1.53 -4.68
CA GLY A 29 5.74 2.54 -4.69
C GLY A 29 5.28 3.80 -3.97
N TYR A 30 4.06 4.27 -4.25
CA TYR A 30 3.46 5.41 -3.55
C TYR A 30 3.25 5.14 -2.06
N LEU A 31 2.73 3.97 -1.68
CA LEU A 31 2.57 3.60 -0.27
C LEU A 31 3.91 3.67 0.49
N CYS A 32 4.99 3.19 -0.12
CA CYS A 32 6.33 3.29 0.41
C CYS A 32 6.80 4.75 0.54
N LEU A 33 6.60 5.58 -0.50
CA LEU A 33 6.93 7.02 -0.46
C LEU A 33 6.20 7.74 0.68
N ARG A 34 4.90 7.45 0.83
CA ARG A 34 4.06 8.08 1.83
C ARG A 34 4.40 7.64 3.26
N GLN A 35 4.70 6.36 3.46
CA GLN A 35 5.12 5.87 4.77
C GLN A 35 6.37 6.61 5.25
N GLU A 36 7.40 6.68 4.40
CA GLU A 36 8.65 7.38 4.71
C GLU A 36 8.41 8.87 4.98
N ALA A 37 7.60 9.53 4.13
CA ALA A 37 7.27 10.94 4.29
C ALA A 37 6.61 11.23 5.64
N GLY A 38 5.74 10.32 6.09
CA GLY A 38 5.10 10.38 7.40
C GLY A 38 6.08 10.16 8.56
N MET A 39 6.92 9.12 8.47
CA MET A 39 7.93 8.81 9.49
C MET A 39 8.98 9.92 9.65
N GLU A 40 9.42 10.50 8.55
CA GLU A 40 10.41 11.57 8.51
C GLU A 40 9.80 12.98 8.66
N ASN A 41 8.46 13.07 8.63
CA ASN A 41 7.67 14.31 8.69
C ASN A 41 8.14 15.36 7.65
N ARG A 42 8.34 14.93 6.41
CA ARG A 42 8.77 15.76 5.27
C ARG A 42 8.36 15.13 3.94
N LEU A 43 8.27 15.93 2.89
CA LEU A 43 7.94 15.44 1.55
C LEU A 43 9.16 15.34 0.62
N ASP A 44 10.34 15.80 1.06
CA ASP A 44 11.56 15.87 0.26
C ASP A 44 12.73 15.06 0.86
N ASP A 45 13.77 14.84 0.04
CA ASP A 45 14.97 14.08 0.35
C ASP A 45 14.68 12.70 0.98
N LEU A 46 13.63 12.05 0.49
CA LEU A 46 13.21 10.74 0.98
C LEU A 46 14.13 9.63 0.42
N ASP A 47 14.69 8.77 1.29
CA ASP A 47 15.51 7.60 0.94
C ASP A 47 14.65 6.34 1.04
N PHE A 48 14.77 5.42 0.11
CA PHE A 48 13.86 4.25 0.09
C PHE A 48 14.60 2.93 0.08
N ASN A 49 14.21 2.09 1.02
CA ASN A 49 14.45 0.66 0.94
C ASN A 49 13.20 -0.07 0.47
N TYR A 50 12.95 -0.04 -0.84
CA TYR A 50 11.82 -0.75 -1.44
C TYR A 50 11.80 -2.25 -1.13
N ASN A 51 12.96 -2.88 -0.91
CA ASN A 51 12.98 -4.31 -0.62
C ASN A 51 12.41 -4.59 0.77
N ASP A 52 12.83 -3.84 1.80
CA ASP A 52 12.31 -4.04 3.16
C ASP A 52 10.80 -3.78 3.23
N PHE A 53 10.30 -2.76 2.52
CA PHE A 53 8.86 -2.48 2.41
C PHE A 53 8.09 -3.64 1.75
N PHE A 54 8.63 -4.18 0.65
CA PHE A 54 7.98 -5.29 -0.06
C PHE A 54 8.08 -6.62 0.70
N ASP A 55 9.20 -6.86 1.37
CA ASP A 55 9.40 -8.00 2.27
C ASP A 55 8.39 -7.94 3.42
N LYS A 56 8.18 -6.76 4.02
CA LYS A 56 7.23 -6.57 5.12
C LYS A 56 5.77 -6.80 4.73
N TYR A 57 5.33 -6.30 3.56
CA TYR A 57 3.90 -6.26 3.23
C TYR A 57 3.45 -7.18 2.10
N PHE A 58 4.33 -7.53 1.17
CA PHE A 58 3.93 -8.22 -0.06
C PHE A 58 4.58 -9.60 -0.22
N GLU A 59 5.58 -9.96 0.59
CA GLU A 59 6.22 -11.28 0.51
C GLU A 59 5.24 -12.39 0.91
N MET A 60 5.04 -13.35 0.01
CA MET A 60 4.19 -14.53 0.22
C MET A 60 4.95 -15.84 0.07
N ARG A 61 6.14 -15.80 -0.55
CA ARG A 61 6.96 -17.00 -0.79
C ARG A 61 8.40 -16.65 -1.11
N SER A 62 9.28 -17.63 -0.97
CA SER A 62 10.64 -17.54 -1.51
C SER A 62 10.69 -17.70 -3.03
N GLY A 63 11.72 -17.15 -3.68
CA GLY A 63 12.03 -17.41 -5.08
C GLY A 63 12.25 -16.15 -5.93
N LYS A 64 12.04 -16.28 -7.25
CA LYS A 64 12.28 -15.19 -8.22
C LYS A 64 11.17 -14.14 -8.22
N LYS A 65 9.95 -14.55 -7.90
CA LYS A 65 8.77 -13.70 -7.79
C LYS A 65 8.10 -13.90 -6.41
N PRO A 66 8.70 -13.35 -5.35
CA PRO A 66 8.28 -13.60 -3.97
C PRO A 66 7.05 -12.78 -3.57
N TYR A 67 6.83 -11.64 -4.22
CA TYR A 67 5.83 -10.66 -3.81
C TYR A 67 4.51 -10.88 -4.55
N LEU A 68 3.41 -10.85 -3.82
CA LEU A 68 2.05 -10.86 -4.36
C LEU A 68 1.48 -9.44 -4.23
N VAL A 69 1.16 -8.79 -5.35
CA VAL A 69 0.70 -7.41 -5.38
C VAL A 69 -0.72 -7.36 -5.99
N PRO A 70 -1.75 -6.96 -5.23
CA PRO A 70 -3.15 -7.00 -5.66
C PRO A 70 -3.54 -5.78 -6.50
N PHE A 71 -2.61 -5.24 -7.30
CA PHE A 71 -2.82 -4.00 -8.04
C PHE A 71 -2.48 -4.23 -9.50
N THR A 72 -3.47 -4.10 -10.37
CA THR A 72 -3.34 -4.36 -11.79
C THR A 72 -4.01 -3.24 -12.58
N VAL A 73 -3.71 -3.19 -13.87
CA VAL A 73 -4.50 -2.42 -14.83
C VAL A 73 -5.28 -3.43 -15.66
N ASP A 74 -6.42 -3.02 -16.23
CA ASP A 74 -7.37 -3.86 -16.96
C ASP A 74 -6.72 -4.93 -17.86
N ASP A 75 -7.35 -6.10 -17.95
CA ASP A 75 -6.90 -7.29 -18.69
C ASP A 75 -5.51 -7.81 -18.25
N PHE A 76 -5.42 -8.34 -17.03
CA PHE A 76 -4.20 -8.97 -16.50
C PHE A 76 -4.28 -10.51 -16.50
N GLU A 77 -3.11 -11.17 -16.60
CA GLU A 77 -3.00 -12.58 -16.22
C GLU A 77 -2.63 -12.71 -14.74
N GLU A 78 -3.21 -13.66 -14.00
CA GLU A 78 -2.89 -13.87 -12.57
C GLU A 78 -1.38 -14.00 -12.27
N THR A 79 -0.59 -14.45 -13.25
CA THR A 79 0.88 -14.55 -13.10
C THR A 79 1.58 -13.20 -13.00
N GLU A 80 0.91 -12.11 -13.37
CA GLU A 80 1.37 -10.73 -13.30
C GLU A 80 1.23 -10.10 -11.90
N LEU A 81 0.33 -10.65 -11.07
CA LEU A 81 0.21 -10.31 -9.65
C LEU A 81 1.49 -10.64 -8.86
N TRP A 82 2.29 -11.57 -9.39
CA TRP A 82 3.55 -11.99 -8.81
C TRP A 82 4.72 -11.12 -9.28
N PHE A 83 5.21 -10.28 -8.36
CA PHE A 83 6.31 -9.33 -8.58
C PHE A 83 7.68 -9.94 -8.34
N ASN A 84 8.66 -9.44 -9.08
CA ASN A 84 10.04 -9.93 -9.05
C ASN A 84 10.79 -9.44 -7.79
N LYS A 85 11.83 -10.17 -7.38
CA LYS A 85 12.64 -9.82 -6.20
C LYS A 85 13.40 -8.47 -6.34
N ASN A 86 13.71 -8.02 -7.56
CA ASN A 86 14.45 -6.79 -7.79
C ASN A 86 13.51 -5.57 -7.84
N VAL A 87 12.87 -5.28 -6.71
CA VAL A 87 11.88 -4.18 -6.58
C VAL A 87 12.55 -2.83 -6.77
N ALA A 88 13.71 -2.61 -6.15
CA ALA A 88 14.47 -1.36 -6.31
C ALA A 88 14.75 -1.04 -7.78
N GLY A 89 15.01 -2.07 -8.61
CA GLY A 89 15.15 -1.91 -10.06
C GLY A 89 13.87 -1.45 -10.75
N THR A 90 12.69 -1.85 -10.30
CA THR A 90 11.39 -1.43 -10.86
C THR A 90 11.14 0.07 -10.64
N TYR A 91 11.54 0.60 -9.49
CA TYR A 91 11.30 2.00 -9.09
C TYR A 91 12.49 2.93 -9.33
N ALA A 92 13.59 2.43 -9.91
CA ALA A 92 14.76 3.24 -10.23
C ALA A 92 14.46 4.25 -11.36
N PRO A 93 15.11 5.43 -11.38
CA PRO A 93 14.94 6.43 -12.45
C PRO A 93 15.11 5.87 -13.86
N SER A 94 16.04 4.93 -14.05
CA SER A 94 16.29 4.29 -15.34
C SER A 94 15.14 3.41 -15.85
N SER A 95 14.25 2.98 -14.96
CA SER A 95 13.14 2.08 -15.25
C SER A 95 11.81 2.81 -15.40
N LEU A 96 11.70 3.99 -14.78
CA LEU A 96 10.53 4.84 -14.91
C LEU A 96 10.66 5.72 -16.16
N ARG A 97 9.61 5.74 -16.98
CA ARG A 97 9.52 6.65 -18.12
C ARG A 97 8.84 7.92 -17.65
N THR A 98 9.03 9.04 -18.33
CA THR A 98 8.33 10.30 -18.00
C THR A 98 6.80 10.17 -18.00
N THR A 99 6.24 9.16 -18.68
CA THR A 99 4.81 8.87 -18.70
C THR A 99 4.35 7.94 -17.55
N THR A 100 5.26 7.46 -16.71
CA THR A 100 4.96 6.57 -15.59
C THR A 100 4.08 7.30 -14.58
N PRO A 101 2.91 6.75 -14.20
CA PRO A 101 1.99 7.40 -13.25
C PRO A 101 2.62 7.84 -11.93
N LEU A 102 3.56 7.07 -11.38
CA LEU A 102 4.24 7.43 -10.12
C LEU A 102 5.02 8.76 -10.22
N LEU A 103 5.59 9.09 -11.38
CA LEU A 103 6.28 10.37 -11.61
C LEU A 103 5.33 11.56 -11.74
N LYS A 104 4.02 11.32 -11.76
CA LYS A 104 3.03 12.39 -11.66
C LYS A 104 2.70 12.75 -10.22
N VAL A 105 3.09 11.92 -9.26
CA VAL A 105 2.81 12.09 -7.82
C VAL A 105 4.01 12.65 -7.07
N GLY A 106 5.20 12.51 -7.65
CA GLY A 106 6.44 13.06 -7.14
C GLY A 106 7.55 12.99 -8.18
N GLU A 107 8.73 13.47 -7.82
CA GLU A 107 9.90 13.56 -8.69
C GLU A 107 11.18 13.08 -8.00
N PHE A 108 12.20 12.79 -8.81
CA PHE A 108 13.54 12.55 -8.30
C PHE A 108 14.28 13.88 -8.11
N GLU A 109 14.83 14.11 -6.93
CA GLU A 109 15.62 15.32 -6.66
C GLU A 109 17.07 15.20 -7.13
N LYS A 110 17.61 13.98 -7.14
CA LYS A 110 18.99 13.69 -7.55
C LYS A 110 19.08 12.40 -8.34
N ASP A 111 19.66 12.51 -9.54
CA ASP A 111 20.06 11.36 -10.34
C ASP A 111 21.38 10.77 -9.82
N GLY A 112 21.36 9.54 -9.31
CA GLY A 112 22.57 8.88 -8.79
C GLY A 112 22.32 7.51 -8.15
N ARG A 113 23.36 6.93 -7.53
CA ARG A 113 23.28 5.59 -6.87
C ARG A 113 22.31 5.53 -5.68
N LYS A 114 21.85 6.68 -5.18
CA LYS A 114 20.80 6.82 -4.16
C LYS A 114 19.85 7.91 -4.63
N SER A 115 18.89 7.53 -5.46
CA SER A 115 17.86 8.43 -5.94
C SER A 115 17.02 8.88 -4.75
N ARG A 116 16.94 10.20 -4.53
CA ARG A 116 16.08 10.80 -3.52
C ARG A 116 14.79 11.21 -4.17
N TRP A 117 13.66 10.95 -3.52
CA TRP A 117 12.37 11.42 -4.01
C TRP A 117 11.88 12.64 -3.26
N LYS A 118 11.06 13.39 -3.97
CA LYS A 118 10.17 14.38 -3.42
C LYS A 118 8.74 14.07 -3.85
N LEU A 119 7.82 13.96 -2.89
CA LEU A 119 6.38 13.97 -3.16
C LEU A 119 5.92 15.41 -3.43
N PHE A 120 4.96 15.58 -4.33
CA PHE A 120 4.32 16.87 -4.53
C PHE A 120 3.36 17.18 -3.38
N ASP A 121 3.11 18.47 -3.12
CA ASP A 121 2.27 18.89 -1.98
C ASP A 121 0.83 18.35 -2.06
N ASN A 122 0.29 18.09 -3.26
CA ASN A 122 -1.02 17.47 -3.48
C ASN A 122 -0.89 15.99 -3.90
N HIS A 123 0.09 15.27 -3.37
CA HIS A 123 0.38 13.89 -3.77
C HIS A 123 -0.81 12.93 -3.60
N ALA A 124 -1.68 13.14 -2.61
CA ALA A 124 -2.83 12.28 -2.38
C ALA A 124 -3.87 12.38 -3.51
N GLU A 125 -4.21 13.60 -3.92
CA GLU A 125 -5.07 13.89 -5.07
C GLU A 125 -4.46 13.29 -6.35
N LEU A 126 -3.16 13.50 -6.57
CA LEU A 126 -2.45 13.00 -7.75
C LEU A 126 -2.34 11.47 -7.76
N ALA A 127 -2.15 10.84 -6.60
CA ALA A 127 -2.17 9.40 -6.46
C ALA A 127 -3.55 8.86 -6.80
N ARG A 128 -4.62 9.46 -6.28
CA ARG A 128 -5.99 9.08 -6.61
C ARG A 128 -6.24 9.18 -8.11
N GLU A 129 -5.91 10.33 -8.71
CA GLU A 129 -6.13 10.57 -10.14
C GLU A 129 -5.33 9.63 -11.05
N HIS A 130 -4.04 9.42 -10.76
CA HIS A 130 -3.12 8.77 -11.68
C HIS A 130 -2.80 7.31 -11.37
N LEU A 131 -2.92 6.90 -10.11
CA LEU A 131 -2.70 5.53 -9.66
C LEU A 131 -4.00 4.80 -9.37
N CYS A 132 -5.10 5.49 -9.07
CA CYS A 132 -6.38 4.84 -8.70
C CYS A 132 -7.52 5.22 -9.64
N SER A 133 -7.20 5.75 -10.83
CA SER A 133 -8.18 6.12 -11.87
C SER A 133 -9.26 7.10 -11.39
N GLY A 134 -8.96 7.93 -10.40
CA GLY A 134 -9.88 8.89 -9.79
C GLY A 134 -10.70 8.34 -8.62
N GLU A 135 -10.64 7.04 -8.37
CA GLU A 135 -11.40 6.37 -7.30
C GLU A 135 -10.61 6.30 -6.00
N GLN A 136 -11.31 6.38 -4.88
CA GLN A 136 -10.69 6.18 -3.56
C GLN A 136 -10.38 4.71 -3.32
N VAL A 137 -9.30 4.43 -2.61
CA VAL A 137 -8.94 3.06 -2.22
C VAL A 137 -9.65 2.70 -0.92
N PRO A 138 -10.44 1.61 -0.86
CA PRO A 138 -11.02 1.16 0.40
C PRO A 138 -9.88 0.71 1.33
N VAL A 139 -9.77 1.36 2.49
CA VAL A 139 -8.62 1.15 3.39
C VAL A 139 -8.72 -0.18 4.13
N GLU A 140 -9.94 -0.66 4.41
CA GLU A 140 -10.16 -1.91 5.14
C GLU A 140 -9.60 -3.13 4.41
N PRO A 141 -9.93 -3.40 3.13
CA PRO A 141 -9.37 -4.54 2.42
C PRO A 141 -7.86 -4.33 2.15
N LEU A 142 -7.42 -3.09 1.95
CA LEU A 142 -6.00 -2.76 1.83
C LEU A 142 -5.24 -3.16 3.10
N ALA A 143 -5.71 -2.71 4.26
CA ALA A 143 -5.13 -3.01 5.56
C ALA A 143 -5.22 -4.51 5.88
N ALA A 144 -6.35 -5.16 5.61
CA ALA A 144 -6.54 -6.59 5.80
C ALA A 144 -5.50 -7.41 5.01
N PHE A 145 -5.22 -7.02 3.76
CA PHE A 145 -4.20 -7.68 2.95
C PHE A 145 -2.76 -7.39 3.45
N LEU A 146 -2.43 -6.13 3.74
CA LEU A 146 -1.08 -5.73 4.16
C LEU A 146 -0.70 -6.32 5.52
N PHE A 147 -1.66 -6.44 6.44
CA PHE A 147 -1.46 -6.88 7.82
C PHE A 147 -1.95 -8.32 8.07
N ARG A 148 -2.15 -9.11 7.02
CA ARG A 148 -2.62 -10.51 7.11
C ARG A 148 -1.84 -11.41 8.07
N ASP A 149 -0.56 -11.10 8.28
CA ASP A 149 0.36 -11.89 9.11
C ASP A 149 0.59 -11.23 10.49
N TYR A 150 -0.21 -10.22 10.86
CA TYR A 150 -0.05 -9.44 12.09
C TYR A 150 -1.00 -9.95 13.18
N GLY A 151 -0.51 -9.89 14.42
CA GLY A 151 -1.34 -9.99 15.61
C GLY A 151 -1.83 -8.61 16.06
N PHE A 152 -3.11 -8.50 16.40
CA PHE A 152 -3.74 -7.29 16.90
C PHE A 152 -4.09 -7.46 18.38
N GLU A 153 -3.42 -6.70 19.25
CA GLU A 153 -3.68 -6.70 20.69
C GLU A 153 -4.80 -5.70 21.05
N VAL A 154 -6.06 -6.14 21.00
CA VAL A 154 -7.25 -5.29 21.23
C VAL A 154 -8.33 -6.05 22.01
N GLU A 155 -9.29 -5.34 22.62
CA GLU A 155 -10.40 -5.98 23.34
C GLU A 155 -11.53 -6.46 22.42
N ASP A 156 -11.85 -5.70 21.37
CA ASP A 156 -12.90 -6.02 20.40
C ASP A 156 -12.39 -5.64 18.99
N PRO A 157 -11.86 -6.61 18.23
CA PRO A 157 -11.31 -6.33 16.91
C PRO A 157 -12.42 -6.02 15.91
N SER A 158 -12.17 -5.11 14.97
CA SER A 158 -13.14 -4.74 13.93
C SER A 158 -12.44 -4.14 12.71
N ALA A 159 -13.21 -3.74 11.69
CA ALA A 159 -12.72 -2.87 10.62
C ALA A 159 -11.95 -1.65 11.16
N ASP A 160 -12.40 -1.05 12.27
CA ASP A 160 -11.74 0.11 12.88
C ASP A 160 -10.32 -0.20 13.35
N THR A 161 -10.08 -1.42 13.84
CA THR A 161 -8.74 -1.91 14.21
C THR A 161 -7.79 -1.89 13.02
N LEU A 162 -8.26 -2.29 11.84
CA LEU A 162 -7.45 -2.28 10.62
C LEU A 162 -7.17 -0.86 10.12
N ILE A 163 -8.19 0.01 10.16
CA ILE A 163 -8.04 1.42 9.80
C ILE A 163 -7.03 2.09 10.72
N GLN A 164 -7.13 1.86 12.03
CA GLN A 164 -6.22 2.40 13.01
C GLN A 164 -4.79 1.90 12.78
N ALA A 165 -4.60 0.58 12.61
CA ALA A 165 -3.28 0.01 12.31
C ALA A 165 -2.68 0.61 11.02
N PHE A 166 -3.50 0.83 10.00
CA PHE A 166 -3.06 1.47 8.75
C PHE A 166 -2.64 2.92 8.99
N CYS A 167 -3.44 3.69 9.72
CA CYS A 167 -3.12 5.08 10.04
C CYS A 167 -1.83 5.18 10.87
N GLU A 168 -1.63 4.31 11.86
CA GLU A 168 -0.42 4.28 12.68
C GLU A 168 0.81 3.91 11.85
N GLU A 169 0.72 2.86 11.03
CA GLU A 169 1.85 2.36 10.26
C GLU A 169 2.26 3.30 9.10
N PHE A 170 1.31 4.01 8.50
CA PHE A 170 1.55 4.98 7.42
C PHE A 170 1.59 6.43 7.91
N VAL A 171 1.48 6.66 9.22
CA VAL A 171 1.52 7.96 9.88
C VAL A 171 0.51 8.94 9.25
N TYR A 172 -0.76 8.56 9.33
CA TYR A 172 -1.91 9.38 9.01
C TYR A 172 -2.69 9.72 10.28
N ASP A 173 -3.22 10.94 10.34
CA ASP A 173 -4.42 11.20 11.12
C ASP A 173 -5.64 10.80 10.27
N ARG A 174 -6.69 10.24 10.88
CA ARG A 174 -7.87 9.78 10.11
C ARG A 174 -8.65 10.92 9.45
N ASP A 175 -8.60 12.10 10.06
CA ASP A 175 -9.20 13.33 9.52
C ASP A 175 -8.21 14.11 8.63
N ASP A 176 -7.03 13.54 8.36
CA ASP A 176 -6.04 14.16 7.48
C ASP A 176 -6.62 14.33 6.06
N PRO A 177 -6.48 15.52 5.45
CA PRO A 177 -6.94 15.75 4.07
C PRO A 177 -6.39 14.76 3.06
N ASP A 178 -5.12 14.34 3.18
CA ASP A 178 -4.51 13.37 2.28
C ASP A 178 -5.10 11.97 2.48
N PHE A 179 -5.40 11.59 3.72
CA PHE A 179 -6.06 10.33 4.02
C PHE A 179 -7.46 10.30 3.43
N THR A 180 -8.25 11.33 3.73
CA THR A 180 -9.65 11.43 3.28
C THR A 180 -9.79 11.72 1.79
N GLU A 181 -8.76 12.25 1.13
CA GLU A 181 -8.70 12.39 -0.32
C GLU A 181 -8.49 11.03 -1.00
N LEU A 182 -7.52 10.24 -0.54
CA LEU A 182 -7.11 9.01 -1.23
C LEU A 182 -7.89 7.76 -0.81
N TYR A 183 -8.31 7.68 0.46
CA TYR A 183 -8.90 6.48 1.03
C TYR A 183 -10.37 6.66 1.35
N SER A 184 -11.13 5.57 1.22
CA SER A 184 -12.50 5.48 1.69
C SER A 184 -12.59 4.51 2.88
N THR A 185 -13.54 4.77 3.77
CA THR A 185 -13.86 3.92 4.93
C THR A 185 -15.35 3.60 4.96
N GLY A 186 -15.73 2.48 5.58
CA GLY A 186 -17.11 2.04 5.78
C GLY A 186 -17.65 1.18 4.63
N ASN A 187 -16.77 0.66 3.78
CA ASN A 187 -17.15 -0.07 2.57
C ASN A 187 -17.05 -1.61 2.69
N THR A 188 -16.74 -2.15 3.88
CA THR A 188 -16.57 -3.60 4.08
C THR A 188 -17.34 -4.13 5.28
N ASP A 189 -17.81 -5.38 5.18
CA ASP A 189 -18.48 -6.14 6.25
C ASP A 189 -17.47 -6.83 7.21
N ILE A 190 -16.29 -6.24 7.46
CA ILE A 190 -15.29 -6.79 8.39
C ILE A 190 -15.72 -6.49 9.83
N GLU A 191 -16.19 -7.53 10.52
CA GLU A 191 -16.69 -7.52 11.90
C GLU A 191 -15.78 -8.34 12.84
N SER A 192 -16.02 -8.28 14.15
CA SER A 192 -15.21 -9.01 15.14
C SER A 192 -15.15 -10.52 14.90
N SER A 193 -16.18 -11.12 14.30
CA SER A 193 -16.18 -12.56 13.94
C SER A 193 -15.20 -12.93 12.84
N ASN A 194 -14.64 -11.96 12.12
CA ASN A 194 -13.62 -12.15 11.11
C ASN A 194 -12.19 -12.23 11.70
N PHE A 195 -12.08 -12.15 13.02
CA PHE A 195 -10.82 -12.24 13.76
C PHE A 195 -10.81 -13.50 14.62
N ILE A 196 -9.66 -14.17 14.65
CA ILE A 196 -9.42 -15.40 15.40
C ILE A 196 -8.53 -15.08 16.59
N GLU A 197 -9.03 -15.31 17.81
CA GLU A 197 -8.25 -15.14 19.05
C GLU A 197 -7.15 -16.22 19.12
N LEU A 198 -5.92 -15.82 19.46
CA LEU A 198 -4.75 -16.70 19.60
C LEU A 198 -4.61 -17.35 20.99
#